data_AF-A0A0W0TV66-F1
#
_entry.id   AF-A0A0W0TV66-F1
#
_cell.length_a   1.000
_cell.length_b   1.000
_cell.length_c   1.000
_cell.angle_alpha   90.00
_cell.angle_beta   90.00
_cell.angle_gamma   90.00
#
_symmetry.space_group_name_H-M   'P 1'
#
loop_
_entity.id
_entity.type
_entity.pdbx_description
1 polymer ?
#
loop_
_entity_poly.entity_id
_entity_poly.type
_entity_poly.pdbx_seq_one_letter_code
_entity_poly.pdbx_strand_id
1 'polypeptide(L)'
;MPKVTPLPDKDALLACFKFPEAADYFLEQFEKILKEAGGDVYKKSEPILNKIKDFVKNTHYQRDDRGFPWDGDMQMRTDFQNLQHHLAEAAIRTITAIIKGIVKMDVAVSSVAQLLRGYSEEGVALKGVPVDSLDKLFNAWLAENNYLSKGSVIYQTNEHGEIVKDKAGNPLRADPEKVMQLMSDEKKGFGKFLRDRGLEVIVQQHRYPEQAPAADKRHEAPGTKKEKAAPAPQETRPEVPSTSEAPQSGGRIGG
;
A
#
# COMPACT_ATOMS: atom_id res chain seq x y z
N MET A 1 -4.43 14.71 -48.32
CA MET A 1 -3.57 14.12 -47.26
C MET A 1 -4.39 14.07 -45.98
N PRO A 2 -4.43 12.95 -45.24
CA PRO A 2 -5.11 12.92 -43.95
C PRO A 2 -4.45 13.95 -43.03
N LYS A 3 -5.27 14.83 -42.44
CA LYS A 3 -4.81 15.86 -41.52
C LYS A 3 -4.37 15.15 -40.24
N VAL A 4 -3.07 15.10 -39.98
CA VAL A 4 -2.55 14.52 -38.73
C VAL A 4 -2.88 15.50 -37.61
N THR A 5 -3.89 15.18 -36.80
CA THR A 5 -4.19 15.96 -35.59
C THR A 5 -3.01 15.81 -34.63
N PRO A 6 -2.31 16.90 -34.27
CA PRO A 6 -1.19 16.81 -33.33
C PRO A 6 -1.73 16.39 -31.96
N LEU A 7 -1.04 15.43 -31.33
CA LEU A 7 -1.37 15.01 -29.98
C LEU A 7 -0.89 16.07 -28.97
N PRO A 8 -1.65 16.30 -27.88
CA PRO A 8 -1.19 17.16 -26.80
C PRO A 8 0.07 16.56 -26.15
N ASP A 9 0.99 17.43 -25.77
CA ASP A 9 2.17 17.02 -25.01
C ASP A 9 1.82 16.75 -23.54
N LYS A 10 2.81 16.24 -22.80
CA LYS A 10 2.66 15.90 -21.39
C LYS A 10 2.27 17.12 -20.54
N ASP A 11 2.83 18.29 -20.82
CA ASP A 11 2.63 19.47 -19.99
C ASP A 11 1.23 20.07 -20.18
N ALA A 12 0.73 20.06 -21.42
CA ALA A 12 -0.65 20.39 -21.75
C ALA A 12 -1.63 19.46 -21.02
N LEU A 13 -1.37 18.15 -21.04
CA LEU A 13 -2.19 17.18 -20.30
C LEU A 13 -2.15 17.44 -18.79
N LEU A 14 -0.97 17.67 -18.22
CA LEU A 14 -0.80 17.98 -16.80
C LEU A 14 -1.49 19.29 -16.38
N ALA A 15 -1.56 20.28 -17.27
CA ALA A 15 -2.30 21.51 -17.01
C ALA A 15 -3.81 21.25 -16.87
N CYS A 16 -4.38 20.36 -17.68
CA CYS A 16 -5.80 20.01 -17.61
C CYS A 16 -6.21 19.38 -16.27
N PHE A 17 -5.35 18.57 -15.65
CA PHE A 17 -5.63 17.95 -14.33
C PHE A 17 -5.79 18.98 -13.19
N LYS A 18 -5.45 20.25 -13.41
CA LYS A 18 -5.64 21.32 -12.43
C LYS A 18 -7.06 21.90 -12.42
N PHE A 19 -7.91 21.51 -13.36
CA PHE A 19 -9.26 22.05 -13.55
C PHE A 19 -10.32 20.96 -13.40
N PRO A 20 -10.65 20.53 -12.16
CA PRO A 20 -11.65 19.50 -11.91
C PRO A 20 -13.05 19.87 -12.46
N GLU A 21 -13.40 21.15 -12.57
CA GLU A 21 -14.68 21.61 -13.16
C GLU A 21 -14.82 21.24 -14.64
N ALA A 22 -13.71 21.06 -15.35
CA ALA A 22 -13.68 20.71 -16.75
C ALA A 22 -13.34 19.23 -16.99
N ALA A 23 -13.41 18.39 -15.96
CA ALA A 23 -12.94 17.00 -16.02
C ALA A 23 -13.67 16.18 -17.11
N ASP A 24 -15.00 16.25 -17.18
CA ASP A 24 -15.78 15.54 -18.20
C ASP A 24 -15.44 16.03 -19.62
N TYR A 25 -15.36 17.34 -19.80
CA TYR A 25 -14.99 17.95 -21.07
C TYR A 25 -13.58 17.54 -21.50
N PHE A 26 -12.63 17.49 -20.55
CA PHE A 26 -11.26 17.04 -20.81
C PHE A 26 -11.23 15.60 -21.33
N LEU A 27 -11.96 14.68 -20.69
CA LEU A 27 -12.06 13.30 -21.15
C LEU A 27 -12.68 13.22 -22.56
N GLU A 28 -13.80 13.92 -22.78
CA GLU A 28 -14.49 13.92 -24.07
C GLU A 28 -13.58 14.42 -25.20
N GLN A 29 -12.91 15.56 -25.00
CA GLN A 29 -12.00 16.12 -26.00
C GLN A 29 -10.80 15.22 -26.25
N PHE A 30 -10.21 14.63 -25.20
CA PHE A 30 -9.08 13.74 -25.37
C PHE A 30 -9.48 12.46 -26.14
N GLU A 31 -10.63 11.85 -25.82
CA GLU A 31 -11.15 10.72 -26.59
C GLU A 31 -11.42 11.07 -28.06
N LYS A 32 -11.94 12.27 -28.33
CA LYS A 32 -12.15 12.76 -29.69
C LYS A 32 -10.84 12.88 -30.47
N ILE A 33 -9.82 13.51 -29.87
CA ILE A 33 -8.48 13.64 -30.49
C ILE A 33 -7.89 12.26 -30.79
N LEU A 34 -7.99 11.31 -29.87
CA LEU A 34 -7.47 9.95 -30.08
C LEU A 34 -8.21 9.21 -31.20
N LYS A 35 -9.53 9.36 -31.31
CA LYS A 35 -10.34 8.78 -32.39
C LYS A 35 -9.95 9.37 -33.75
N GLU A 36 -9.71 10.67 -33.82
CA GLU A 36 -9.26 11.36 -35.05
C GLU A 36 -7.82 11.00 -35.44
N ALA A 37 -6.93 10.75 -34.47
CA ALA A 37 -5.54 10.36 -34.71
C ALA A 37 -5.36 8.91 -35.19
N GLY A 38 -6.40 8.07 -35.08
CA GLY A 38 -6.43 6.70 -35.58
C GLY A 38 -6.16 5.60 -34.54
N GLY A 39 -6.51 4.35 -34.89
CA GLY A 39 -6.60 3.22 -33.95
C GLY A 39 -5.29 2.85 -33.24
N ASP A 40 -4.15 2.95 -33.91
CA ASP A 40 -2.84 2.63 -33.30
C ASP A 40 -2.44 3.66 -32.24
N VAL A 41 -2.77 4.93 -32.46
CA VAL A 41 -2.54 6.01 -31.49
C VAL A 41 -3.47 5.86 -30.29
N TYR A 42 -4.73 5.50 -30.54
CA TYR A 42 -5.71 5.21 -29.49
C TYR A 42 -5.20 4.13 -28.53
N LYS A 43 -4.76 2.98 -29.07
CA LYS A 43 -4.22 1.86 -28.28
C LYS A 43 -2.99 2.25 -27.48
N LYS A 44 -2.04 2.97 -28.09
CA LYS A 44 -0.83 3.44 -27.39
C LYS A 44 -1.13 4.44 -26.27
N SER A 45 -2.24 5.17 -26.39
CA SER A 45 -2.63 6.21 -25.43
C SER A 45 -3.59 5.70 -24.35
N GLU A 46 -3.98 4.42 -24.39
CA GLU A 46 -4.88 3.80 -23.41
C GLU A 46 -4.43 4.00 -21.95
N PRO A 47 -3.14 3.89 -21.59
CA PRO A 47 -2.70 4.17 -20.21
C PRO A 47 -2.96 5.61 -19.77
N ILE A 48 -2.86 6.58 -20.68
CA ILE A 48 -3.12 8.00 -20.40
C ILE A 48 -4.63 8.23 -20.32
N LEU A 49 -5.39 7.66 -21.26
CA LEU A 49 -6.84 7.73 -21.27
C LEU A 49 -7.43 7.17 -19.97
N ASN A 50 -6.93 6.04 -19.48
CA ASN A 50 -7.37 5.45 -18.21
C ASN A 50 -7.06 6.37 -17.02
N LYS A 51 -5.89 7.04 -16.99
CA LYS A 51 -5.59 8.05 -15.96
C LYS A 51 -6.56 9.24 -15.99
N ILE A 52 -6.96 9.68 -17.18
CA ILE A 52 -7.95 10.76 -17.33
C ILE A 52 -9.31 10.28 -16.84
N LYS A 53 -9.73 9.06 -17.20
CA LYS A 53 -10.97 8.45 -16.69
C LYS A 53 -10.98 8.33 -15.16
N ASP A 54 -9.86 7.91 -14.57
CA ASP A 54 -9.70 7.84 -13.11
C ASP A 54 -9.80 9.23 -12.47
N PHE A 55 -9.22 10.26 -13.10
CA PHE A 55 -9.35 11.64 -12.63
C PHE A 55 -10.79 12.15 -12.68
N VAL A 56 -11.49 11.93 -13.79
CA VAL A 56 -12.92 12.29 -13.92
C VAL A 56 -13.73 11.60 -12.83
N LYS A 57 -13.54 10.28 -12.69
CA LYS A 57 -14.23 9.49 -11.68
C LYS A 57 -13.95 9.99 -10.26
N ASN A 58 -12.69 10.28 -9.93
CA ASN A 58 -12.32 10.80 -8.61
C ASN A 58 -12.90 12.19 -8.37
N THR A 59 -12.99 13.03 -9.41
CA THR A 59 -13.60 14.36 -9.32
C THR A 59 -15.08 14.26 -8.99
N HIS A 60 -15.81 13.38 -9.68
CA HIS A 60 -17.20 13.06 -9.34
C HIS A 60 -17.32 12.54 -7.91
N TYR A 61 -16.50 11.58 -7.50
CA TYR A 61 -16.49 11.08 -6.12
C TYR A 61 -16.16 12.14 -5.05
N GLN A 62 -15.39 13.18 -5.38
CA GLN A 62 -15.14 14.29 -4.48
C GLN A 62 -16.35 15.25 -4.40
N ARG A 63 -17.15 15.36 -5.46
CA ARG A 63 -18.15 16.43 -5.62
C ARG A 63 -19.59 15.97 -5.47
N ASP A 64 -19.89 14.73 -5.80
CA ASP A 64 -21.22 14.15 -5.72
C ASP A 64 -21.69 14.05 -4.26
N ASP A 65 -23.00 14.23 -4.03
CA ASP A 65 -23.71 13.88 -2.78
C ASP A 65 -23.00 14.25 -1.47
N ARG A 66 -22.62 15.53 -1.31
CA ARG A 66 -22.06 16.10 -0.06
C ARG A 66 -23.07 16.27 1.08
N GLY A 67 -24.24 15.66 0.96
CA GLY A 67 -25.44 16.02 1.70
C GLY A 67 -26.10 17.27 1.12
N PHE A 68 -27.43 17.35 1.21
CA PHE A 68 -28.16 18.55 0.83
C PHE A 68 -28.27 19.47 2.04
N PRO A 69 -27.60 20.65 2.05
CA PRO A 69 -27.70 21.58 3.17
C PRO A 69 -29.14 21.94 3.51
N TRP A 70 -30.01 21.91 2.49
CA TRP A 70 -31.43 22.24 2.57
C TRP A 70 -32.30 21.13 3.18
N ASP A 71 -31.81 19.90 3.27
CA ASP A 71 -32.52 18.77 3.89
C ASP A 71 -32.21 18.65 5.39
N GLY A 72 -31.45 19.59 5.95
CA GLY A 72 -31.05 19.59 7.36
C GLY A 72 -29.91 18.62 7.68
N ASP A 73 -29.32 17.97 6.67
CA ASP A 73 -28.08 17.21 6.85
C ASP A 73 -26.91 18.18 6.99
N MET A 74 -26.42 18.31 8.21
CA MET A 74 -25.28 19.16 8.56
C MET A 74 -23.93 18.43 8.45
N GLN A 75 -23.91 17.14 8.14
CA GLN A 75 -22.66 16.38 7.97
C GLN A 75 -22.09 16.57 6.56
N MET A 76 -21.67 17.79 6.26
CA MET A 76 -20.93 18.04 5.03
C MET A 76 -19.55 17.39 5.12
N ARG A 77 -19.33 16.36 4.31
CA ARG A 77 -18.01 15.75 4.13
C ARG A 77 -17.11 16.69 3.34
N THR A 78 -15.83 16.71 3.69
CA THR A 78 -14.81 17.37 2.86
C THR A 78 -14.58 16.58 1.57
N ASP A 79 -13.99 17.20 0.54
CA ASP A 79 -13.67 16.53 -0.74
C ASP A 79 -12.89 15.23 -0.52
N PHE A 80 -11.92 15.25 0.41
CA PHE A 80 -11.14 14.09 0.77
C PHE A 80 -11.99 12.98 1.41
N GLN A 81 -12.80 13.33 2.40
CA GLN A 81 -13.68 12.38 3.09
C GLN A 81 -14.73 11.80 2.12
N ASN A 82 -15.26 12.63 1.23
CA ASN A 82 -16.27 12.24 0.25
C ASN A 82 -15.71 11.27 -0.80
N LEU A 83 -14.50 11.53 -1.30
CA LEU A 83 -13.80 10.60 -2.16
C LEU A 83 -13.64 9.23 -1.50
N GLN A 84 -13.15 9.20 -0.25
CA GLN A 84 -12.94 7.95 0.45
C GLN A 84 -14.27 7.24 0.74
N HIS A 85 -15.32 7.99 1.08
CA HIS A 85 -16.67 7.46 1.26
C HIS A 85 -17.17 6.74 0.00
N HIS A 86 -17.10 7.38 -1.18
CA HIS A 86 -17.52 6.74 -2.43
C HIS A 86 -16.65 5.54 -2.82
N LEU A 87 -15.34 5.58 -2.55
CA LEU A 87 -14.46 4.41 -2.75
C LEU A 87 -14.85 3.25 -1.83
N ALA A 88 -15.26 3.53 -0.59
CA ALA A 88 -15.79 2.55 0.34
C ALA A 88 -17.13 1.97 -0.13
N GLU A 89 -18.06 2.81 -0.60
CA GLU A 89 -19.36 2.35 -1.14
C GLU A 89 -19.19 1.47 -2.39
N ALA A 90 -18.23 1.78 -3.27
CA ALA A 90 -17.91 0.91 -4.40
C ALA A 90 -17.29 -0.43 -3.93
N ALA A 91 -16.43 -0.38 -2.91
CA ALA A 91 -15.78 -1.57 -2.35
C ALA A 91 -16.79 -2.48 -1.64
N ILE A 92 -17.70 -1.92 -0.84
CA ILE A 92 -18.66 -2.72 -0.07
C ILE A 92 -19.59 -3.53 -0.98
N ARG A 93 -20.07 -2.93 -2.08
CA ARG A 93 -20.91 -3.63 -3.09
C ARG A 93 -20.20 -4.84 -3.70
N THR A 94 -18.88 -4.74 -3.85
CA THR A 94 -18.06 -5.85 -4.37
C THR A 94 -17.87 -6.93 -3.30
N ILE A 95 -17.62 -6.52 -2.05
CA ILE A 95 -17.32 -7.43 -0.95
C ILE A 95 -18.56 -8.22 -0.50
N THR A 96 -19.70 -7.57 -0.29
CA THR A 96 -20.93 -8.23 0.20
C THR A 96 -21.55 -9.19 -0.82
N ALA A 97 -21.19 -9.04 -2.10
CA ALA A 97 -21.52 -10.04 -3.11
C ALA A 97 -20.79 -11.38 -2.87
N ILE A 98 -19.56 -11.32 -2.35
CA ILE A 98 -18.64 -12.46 -2.21
C ILE A 98 -18.69 -13.04 -0.79
N ILE A 99 -18.52 -12.19 0.22
CA ILE A 99 -18.50 -12.58 1.63
C ILE A 99 -19.93 -12.74 2.12
N LYS A 100 -20.23 -13.89 2.72
CA LYS A 100 -21.53 -14.18 3.33
C LYS A 100 -21.45 -14.41 4.84
N GLY A 101 -20.26 -14.70 5.37
CA GLY A 101 -20.03 -14.90 6.80
C GLY A 101 -19.46 -13.66 7.49
N ILE A 102 -19.04 -13.89 8.73
CA ILE A 102 -18.42 -12.87 9.59
C ILE A 102 -16.93 -12.79 9.26
N VAL A 103 -16.47 -11.59 8.90
CA VAL A 103 -15.05 -11.33 8.68
C VAL A 103 -14.38 -11.05 10.02
N LYS A 104 -13.21 -11.63 10.22
CA LYS A 104 -12.32 -11.27 11.31
C LYS A 104 -11.20 -10.39 10.78
N MET A 105 -11.03 -9.22 11.38
CA MET A 105 -9.88 -8.36 11.15
C MET A 105 -8.93 -8.44 12.35
N ASP A 106 -7.73 -8.97 12.11
CA ASP A 106 -6.64 -8.94 13.09
C ASP A 106 -5.79 -7.68 12.83
N VAL A 107 -5.56 -6.88 13.87
CA VAL A 107 -4.88 -5.58 13.74
C VAL A 107 -3.86 -5.36 14.84
N ALA A 108 -2.72 -4.75 14.51
CA ALA A 108 -1.72 -4.30 15.46
C ALA A 108 -1.15 -2.95 15.05
N VAL A 109 -0.96 -2.06 16.02
CA VAL A 109 -0.35 -0.74 15.82
C VAL A 109 0.87 -0.60 16.74
N SER A 110 2.01 -0.25 16.18
CA SER A 110 3.26 -0.03 16.94
C SER A 110 3.24 1.30 17.68
N SER A 111 4.20 1.51 18.59
CA SER A 111 4.43 2.79 19.29
C SER A 111 4.71 3.96 18.34
N VAL A 112 5.10 3.68 17.09
CA VAL A 112 5.40 4.68 16.07
C VAL A 112 4.32 4.76 14.97
N ALA A 113 3.12 4.27 15.27
CA ALA A 113 1.94 4.25 14.39
C ALA A 113 2.08 3.41 13.11
N GLN A 114 3.05 2.50 13.05
CA GLN A 114 3.05 1.45 12.01
C GLN A 114 1.89 0.49 12.22
N LEU A 115 1.18 0.18 11.16
CA LEU A 115 -0.02 -0.65 11.12
C LEU A 115 0.29 -1.99 10.47
N LEU A 116 -0.11 -3.07 11.13
CA LEU A 116 -0.28 -4.40 10.55
C LEU A 116 -1.75 -4.78 10.62
N ARG A 117 -2.28 -5.34 9.54
CA ARG A 117 -3.64 -5.84 9.49
C ARG A 117 -3.74 -7.10 8.64
N GLY A 118 -4.66 -7.97 9.00
CA GLY A 118 -5.01 -9.17 8.24
C GLY A 118 -6.51 -9.42 8.31
N TYR A 119 -7.04 -10.12 7.31
CA TYR A 119 -8.46 -10.45 7.22
C TYR A 119 -8.64 -11.95 7.01
N SER A 120 -9.58 -12.54 7.74
CA SER A 120 -9.92 -13.96 7.66
C SER A 120 -11.42 -14.20 7.79
N GLU A 121 -11.88 -15.34 7.30
CA GLU A 121 -13.23 -15.89 7.52
C GLU A 121 -13.03 -17.32 8.05
N GLU A 122 -13.66 -17.65 9.18
CA GLU A 122 -13.50 -18.96 9.84
C GLU A 122 -12.02 -19.37 10.12
N GLY A 123 -11.16 -18.38 10.36
CA GLY A 123 -9.73 -18.60 10.61
C GLY A 123 -8.88 -18.86 9.37
N VAL A 124 -9.47 -18.82 8.17
CA VAL A 124 -8.78 -18.94 6.89
C VAL A 124 -8.68 -17.57 6.23
N ALA A 125 -7.55 -17.27 5.59
CA ALA A 125 -7.41 -16.04 4.81
C ALA A 125 -8.51 -15.93 3.75
N LEU A 126 -9.07 -14.73 3.56
CA LEU A 126 -10.15 -14.49 2.61
C LEU A 126 -9.74 -14.90 1.19
N LYS A 127 -10.52 -15.78 0.57
CA LYS A 127 -10.33 -16.22 -0.82
C LYS A 127 -11.26 -15.46 -1.75
N GLY A 128 -10.74 -14.99 -2.88
CA GLY A 128 -11.54 -14.33 -3.92
C GLY A 128 -11.94 -12.88 -3.61
N VAL A 129 -11.67 -12.38 -2.40
CA VAL A 129 -11.88 -10.98 -2.03
C VAL A 129 -10.59 -10.20 -2.27
N PRO A 130 -10.61 -9.13 -3.07
CA PRO A 130 -9.45 -8.25 -3.19
C PRO A 130 -9.18 -7.58 -1.84
N VAL A 131 -8.00 -7.81 -1.25
CA VAL A 131 -7.57 -7.14 -0.01
C VAL A 131 -7.65 -5.62 -0.15
N ASP A 132 -7.34 -5.10 -1.34
CA ASP A 132 -7.45 -3.68 -1.68
C ASP A 132 -8.87 -3.11 -1.46
N SER A 133 -9.92 -3.93 -1.58
CA SER A 133 -11.30 -3.49 -1.31
C SER A 133 -11.54 -3.29 0.19
N LEU A 134 -11.02 -4.18 1.04
CA LEU A 134 -11.09 -4.03 2.50
C LEU A 134 -10.23 -2.86 2.96
N ASP A 135 -9.09 -2.65 2.30
CA ASP A 135 -8.22 -1.50 2.56
C ASP A 135 -8.89 -0.17 2.20
N LYS A 136 -9.68 -0.10 1.13
CA LYS A 136 -10.49 1.09 0.82
C LYS A 136 -11.49 1.40 1.94
N LEU A 137 -12.15 0.38 2.49
CA LEU A 137 -13.06 0.55 3.62
C LEU A 137 -12.32 1.07 4.85
N PHE A 138 -11.15 0.49 5.14
CA PHE A 138 -10.32 0.92 6.28
C PHE A 138 -9.81 2.36 6.11
N ASN A 139 -9.36 2.73 4.92
CA ASN A 139 -8.91 4.09 4.62
C ASN A 139 -10.05 5.11 4.68
N ALA A 140 -11.26 4.73 4.29
CA ALA A 140 -12.43 5.59 4.43
C ALA A 140 -12.82 5.83 5.88
N TRP A 141 -12.79 4.78 6.71
CA TRP A 141 -12.99 4.93 8.14
C TRP A 141 -11.92 5.83 8.77
N LEU A 142 -10.65 5.68 8.39
CA LEU A 142 -9.59 6.60 8.84
C LEU A 142 -9.87 8.05 8.41
N ALA A 143 -10.28 8.26 7.16
CA ALA A 143 -10.56 9.58 6.62
C ALA A 143 -11.72 10.29 7.32
N GLU A 144 -12.82 9.58 7.64
CA GLU A 144 -13.94 10.09 8.46
C GLU A 144 -13.47 10.54 9.86
N ASN A 145 -12.31 10.07 10.31
CA ASN A 145 -11.71 10.41 11.60
C ASN A 145 -10.44 11.27 11.47
N ASN A 146 -10.20 11.91 10.32
CA ASN A 146 -9.05 12.78 10.04
C ASN A 146 -7.69 12.07 10.17
N TYR A 147 -7.63 10.83 9.72
CA TYR A 147 -6.40 10.05 9.60
C TYR A 147 -6.19 9.55 8.18
N LEU A 148 -4.94 9.24 7.85
CA LEU A 148 -4.54 8.61 6.59
C LEU A 148 -3.45 7.57 6.85
N SER A 149 -3.56 6.40 6.22
CA SER A 149 -2.49 5.42 6.19
C SER A 149 -1.63 5.61 4.93
N LYS A 150 -0.32 5.82 5.11
CA LYS A 150 0.64 5.93 4.01
C LYS A 150 1.90 5.14 4.33
N GLY A 151 2.27 4.18 3.47
CA GLY A 151 3.42 3.31 3.69
C GLY A 151 3.31 2.51 4.99
N SER A 152 2.09 2.04 5.31
CA SER A 152 1.76 1.33 6.55
C SER A 152 1.98 2.13 7.83
N VAL A 153 2.04 3.46 7.77
CA VAL A 153 2.06 4.36 8.94
C VAL A 153 0.82 5.24 8.91
N ILE A 154 0.18 5.40 10.07
CA ILE A 154 -1.01 6.25 10.22
C ILE A 154 -0.57 7.67 10.61
N TYR A 155 -1.06 8.66 9.87
CA TYR A 155 -0.80 10.08 10.08
C TYR A 155 -2.09 10.83 10.36
N GLN A 156 -1.98 11.94 11.08
CA GLN A 156 -3.08 12.90 11.20
C GLN A 156 -3.19 13.72 9.92
N THR A 157 -4.42 13.99 9.49
CA THR A 157 -4.70 14.84 8.33
C THR A 157 -5.53 16.04 8.70
N ASN A 158 -5.43 17.09 7.89
CA ASN A 158 -6.39 18.18 7.91
C ASN A 158 -7.66 17.79 7.12
N GLU A 159 -8.61 18.73 7.04
CA GLU A 159 -9.87 18.60 6.31
C GLU A 159 -9.67 18.32 4.80
N HIS A 160 -8.53 18.70 4.24
CA HIS A 160 -8.19 18.46 2.84
C HIS A 160 -7.49 17.11 2.60
N GLY A 161 -7.30 16.30 3.64
CA GLY A 161 -6.59 15.02 3.56
C GLY A 161 -5.06 15.15 3.49
N GLU A 162 -4.52 16.35 3.72
CA GLU A 162 -3.08 16.58 3.77
C GLU A 162 -2.54 16.20 5.14
N ILE A 163 -1.36 15.54 5.15
CA ILE A 163 -0.71 15.16 6.40
C ILE A 163 -0.28 16.43 7.15
N VAL A 164 -0.80 16.58 8.37
CA VAL A 164 -0.43 17.68 9.28
C VAL A 164 1.06 17.57 9.61
N LYS A 165 1.72 18.71 9.75
CA LYS A 165 3.12 18.78 10.16
C LYS A 165 3.26 19.29 11.59
N ASP A 166 4.24 18.78 12.31
CA ASP A 166 4.62 19.30 13.63
C ASP A 166 5.34 20.67 13.54
N LYS A 167 5.71 21.24 14.68
CA LYS A 167 6.44 22.51 14.75
C LYS A 167 7.81 22.49 14.05
N ALA A 168 8.39 21.31 13.83
CA ALA A 168 9.66 21.11 13.14
C ALA A 168 9.46 20.80 11.64
N GLY A 169 8.22 20.76 11.15
CA GLY A 169 7.90 20.47 9.75
C GLY A 169 7.83 18.98 9.41
N ASN A 170 7.94 18.08 10.39
CA ASN A 170 7.85 16.63 10.15
C ASN A 170 6.39 16.18 10.05
N PRO A 171 6.08 15.14 9.26
CA PRO A 171 4.75 14.54 9.21
C PRO A 171 4.28 14.07 10.60
N LEU A 172 3.14 14.58 11.05
CA LEU A 172 2.57 14.26 12.35
C LEU A 172 1.93 12.87 12.31
N ARG A 173 2.58 11.92 12.98
CA ARG A 173 2.05 10.56 13.13
C ARG A 173 0.85 10.56 14.07
N ALA A 174 -0.07 9.64 13.84
CA ALA A 174 -1.18 9.41 14.75
C ALA A 174 -0.67 8.89 16.10
N ASP A 175 -1.44 9.16 17.14
CA ASP A 175 -1.22 8.56 18.45
C ASP A 175 -1.74 7.12 18.42
N PRO A 176 -0.87 6.10 18.58
CA PRO A 176 -1.27 4.69 18.47
C PRO A 176 -2.38 4.30 19.43
N GLU A 177 -2.36 4.81 20.66
CA GLU A 177 -3.34 4.46 21.68
C GLU A 177 -4.71 5.03 21.30
N LYS A 178 -4.75 6.27 20.81
CA LYS A 178 -5.99 6.89 20.33
C LYS A 178 -6.57 6.16 19.13
N VAL A 179 -5.73 5.74 18.19
CA VAL A 179 -6.20 4.96 17.02
C VAL A 179 -6.80 3.63 17.45
N MET A 180 -6.15 2.93 18.38
CA MET A 180 -6.65 1.63 18.88
C MET A 180 -7.94 1.79 19.71
N GLN A 181 -8.03 2.83 20.54
CA GLN A 181 -9.26 3.18 21.27
C GLN A 181 -10.40 3.48 20.29
N LEU A 182 -10.15 4.32 19.29
CA LEU A 182 -11.11 4.67 18.26
C LEU A 182 -11.58 3.44 17.49
N MET A 183 -10.68 2.51 17.19
CA MET A 183 -11.03 1.29 16.45
C MET A 183 -12.00 0.38 17.21
N SER A 184 -11.88 0.35 18.54
CA SER A 184 -12.75 -0.40 19.45
C SER A 184 -14.01 0.35 19.90
N ASP A 185 -14.20 1.61 19.47
CA ASP A 185 -15.37 2.39 19.86
C ASP A 185 -16.66 1.77 19.31
N GLU A 186 -17.67 1.57 20.17
CA GLU A 186 -18.91 0.91 19.77
C GLU A 186 -19.77 1.73 18.80
N LYS A 187 -19.62 3.06 18.83
CA LYS A 187 -20.43 4.01 18.07
C LYS A 187 -19.73 4.48 16.79
N LYS A 188 -18.40 4.55 16.79
CA LYS A 188 -17.59 5.13 15.71
C LYS A 188 -16.45 4.23 15.24
N GLY A 189 -16.24 3.08 15.88
CA GLY A 189 -15.16 2.17 15.54
C GLY A 189 -15.36 1.46 14.21
N PHE A 190 -14.29 0.83 13.73
CA PHE A 190 -14.27 0.24 12.40
C PHE A 190 -15.30 -0.89 12.23
N GLY A 191 -15.52 -1.70 13.27
CA GLY A 191 -16.55 -2.73 13.26
C GLY A 191 -17.97 -2.15 13.09
N LYS A 192 -18.26 -1.01 13.73
CA LYS A 192 -19.55 -0.31 13.57
C LYS A 192 -19.69 0.26 12.16
N PHE A 193 -18.64 0.92 11.67
CA PHE A 193 -18.58 1.48 10.32
C PHE A 193 -18.91 0.45 9.22
N LEU A 194 -18.43 -0.79 9.38
CA LEU A 194 -18.71 -1.89 8.44
C LEU A 194 -20.12 -2.48 8.62
N ARG A 195 -20.59 -2.64 9.86
CA ARG A 195 -21.95 -3.14 10.13
C ARG A 195 -23.02 -2.22 9.55
N ASP A 196 -22.81 -0.91 9.63
CA ASP A 196 -23.73 0.08 9.04
C ASP A 196 -23.85 -0.05 7.51
N ARG A 197 -22.89 -0.73 6.89
CA ARG A 197 -22.86 -1.00 5.45
C ARG A 197 -23.15 -2.47 5.12
N GLY A 198 -23.70 -3.22 6.07
CA GLY A 198 -24.16 -4.59 5.87
C GLY A 198 -23.04 -5.64 5.89
N LEU A 199 -21.87 -5.34 6.46
CA LEU A 199 -20.78 -6.31 6.63
C LEU A 199 -20.49 -6.54 8.11
N GLU A 200 -20.67 -7.77 8.57
CA GLU A 200 -20.35 -8.16 9.93
C GLU A 200 -18.85 -8.41 10.08
N VAL A 201 -18.21 -7.63 10.96
CA VAL A 201 -16.78 -7.75 11.23
C VAL A 201 -16.49 -7.77 12.72
N ILE A 202 -15.61 -8.69 13.12
CA ILE A 202 -15.00 -8.75 14.44
C ILE A 202 -13.58 -8.21 14.32
N VAL A 203 -13.29 -7.13 15.05
CA VAL A 203 -11.94 -6.55 15.12
C VAL A 203 -11.22 -7.12 16.34
N GLN A 204 -10.12 -7.83 16.11
CA GLN A 204 -9.24 -8.35 17.15
C GLN A 204 -7.92 -7.58 17.17
N GLN A 205 -7.63 -6.95 18.30
CA GLN A 205 -6.40 -6.22 18.51
C GLN A 205 -5.29 -7.14 19.04
N HIS A 206 -4.08 -6.97 18.51
CA HIS A 206 -2.88 -7.69 18.90
C HIS A 206 -1.78 -6.71 19.31
N ARG A 207 -0.85 -7.20 20.13
CA ARG A 207 0.41 -6.49 20.37
C ARG A 207 1.22 -6.47 19.08
N TYR A 208 1.79 -5.31 18.75
CA TYR A 208 2.70 -5.21 17.62
C TYR A 208 3.94 -6.09 17.84
N PRO A 209 4.38 -6.89 16.86
CA PRO A 209 5.56 -7.72 17.01
C PRO A 209 6.79 -6.83 17.21
N GLU A 210 7.49 -7.01 18.32
CA GLU A 210 8.80 -6.40 18.50
C GLU A 210 9.75 -7.04 17.50
N GLN A 211 10.44 -6.25 16.68
CA GLN A 211 11.50 -6.78 15.83
C GLN A 211 12.51 -7.44 16.76
N ALA A 212 12.71 -8.75 16.62
CA ALA A 212 13.83 -9.42 17.25
C ALA A 212 15.09 -8.64 16.86
N PRO A 213 15.97 -8.27 17.82
CA PRO A 213 17.19 -7.55 17.49
C PRO A 213 17.90 -8.34 16.41
N ALA A 214 18.11 -7.71 15.26
CA ALA A 214 18.85 -8.29 14.16
C ALA A 214 20.17 -8.79 14.75
N ALA A 215 20.39 -10.10 14.70
CA ALA A 215 21.65 -10.68 15.13
C ALA A 215 22.76 -9.98 14.36
N ASP A 216 23.49 -9.12 15.07
CA ASP A 216 24.70 -8.47 14.61
C ASP A 216 25.58 -9.55 13.98
N LYS A 217 25.71 -9.52 12.66
CA LYS A 217 26.81 -10.23 11.98
C LYS A 217 28.11 -9.49 12.30
N ARG A 218 28.53 -9.52 13.57
CA ARG A 218 29.93 -9.37 13.96
C ARG A 218 30.63 -10.69 13.71
N HIS A 219 31.01 -10.91 12.46
CA HIS A 219 32.26 -11.62 12.16
C HIS A 219 33.32 -10.55 11.87
N GLU A 220 33.70 -9.79 12.89
CA GLU A 220 35.05 -9.24 12.97
C GLU A 220 35.93 -10.37 13.51
N ALA A 221 36.73 -10.95 12.62
CA ALA A 221 37.82 -11.84 13.01
C ALA A 221 38.83 -11.04 13.85
N PRO A 222 39.17 -11.47 15.08
CA PRO A 222 40.19 -10.79 15.85
C PRO A 222 41.57 -11.12 15.27
N GLY A 223 42.20 -10.10 14.71
CA GLY A 223 43.64 -10.08 14.48
C GLY A 223 44.37 -10.30 15.81
N THR A 224 45.00 -11.45 15.95
CA THR A 224 45.84 -11.78 17.10
C THR A 224 47.29 -11.49 16.75
N LYS A 225 47.91 -10.54 17.44
CA LYS A 225 49.37 -10.32 17.43
C LYS A 225 49.97 -10.74 18.77
N LYS A 226 51.20 -11.27 18.67
CA LYS A 226 52.24 -11.57 19.67
C LYS A 226 52.24 -13.00 20.23
N GLU A 227 53.13 -13.89 19.78
CA GLU A 227 54.60 -13.94 19.95
C GLU A 227 54.99 -14.63 21.27
N LYS A 228 55.41 -15.91 21.16
CA LYS A 228 56.41 -16.53 22.03
C LYS A 228 57.02 -17.80 21.40
N ALA A 229 58.34 -17.72 21.17
CA ALA A 229 59.38 -18.75 21.23
C ALA A 229 59.34 -19.99 20.31
N ALA A 230 60.36 -20.07 19.44
CA ALA A 230 61.02 -21.29 18.96
C ALA A 230 62.39 -21.42 19.69
N PRO A 231 63.16 -22.56 19.69
CA PRO A 231 63.19 -23.59 18.63
C PRO A 231 63.46 -25.08 19.01
N ALA A 232 62.98 -25.96 18.11
CA ALA A 232 63.63 -27.15 17.51
C ALA A 232 63.85 -28.46 18.36
N PRO A 233 64.29 -29.58 17.75
CA PRO A 233 63.49 -30.52 16.94
C PRO A 233 63.75 -32.01 17.30
N GLN A 234 62.79 -32.94 17.22
CA GLN A 234 63.12 -34.37 17.17
C GLN A 234 62.22 -35.19 16.21
N GLU A 235 62.93 -35.85 15.31
CA GLU A 235 62.53 -36.93 14.40
C GLU A 235 62.05 -38.15 15.17
N THR A 236 61.06 -38.86 14.63
CA THR A 236 61.10 -40.32 14.46
C THR A 236 60.10 -40.74 13.38
N ARG A 237 60.63 -41.07 12.20
CA ARG A 237 60.12 -42.13 11.30
C ARG A 237 60.52 -43.49 11.92
N PRO A 238 60.13 -44.68 11.42
CA PRO A 238 59.23 -44.98 10.30
C PRO A 238 58.24 -46.14 10.56
N GLU A 239 57.19 -46.24 9.73
CA GLU A 239 56.89 -47.48 9.00
C GLU A 239 55.86 -47.23 7.89
N VAL A 240 56.19 -47.71 6.70
CA VAL A 240 55.30 -47.91 5.54
C VAL A 240 55.26 -49.43 5.37
N PRO A 241 54.17 -50.02 4.86
CA PRO A 241 54.17 -50.24 3.41
C PRO A 241 52.79 -50.16 2.72
N SER A 242 52.87 -49.85 1.43
CA SER A 242 52.14 -50.45 0.29
C SER A 242 50.61 -50.61 0.38
N THR A 243 49.82 -50.25 -0.63
CA THR A 243 50.05 -50.58 -2.05
C THR A 243 49.14 -49.71 -2.93
N SER A 244 49.66 -49.32 -4.11
CA SER A 244 49.03 -49.33 -5.44
C SER A 244 47.49 -49.31 -5.52
N GLU A 245 46.83 -48.38 -6.22
CA GLU A 245 46.82 -48.33 -7.68
C GLU A 245 46.49 -46.91 -8.20
N ALA A 246 47.21 -46.51 -9.23
CA ALA A 246 46.84 -45.45 -10.17
C ALA A 246 46.10 -46.12 -11.36
N PRO A 247 45.86 -45.48 -12.53
CA PRO A 247 45.77 -44.05 -12.85
C PRO A 247 44.63 -43.71 -13.87
N GLN A 248 44.51 -42.39 -14.16
CA GLN A 248 44.27 -41.80 -15.50
C GLN A 248 42.90 -42.02 -16.20
N SER A 249 42.31 -41.03 -16.84
CA SER A 249 42.86 -40.30 -17.99
C SER A 249 42.01 -39.04 -18.26
N GLY A 250 42.62 -37.84 -18.24
CA GLY A 250 42.74 -36.97 -19.43
C GLY A 250 41.69 -35.84 -19.38
N GLY A 251 41.99 -34.53 -19.24
CA GLY A 251 42.93 -33.74 -20.05
C GLY A 251 42.43 -33.74 -21.50
N ARG A 252 42.09 -32.65 -22.21
CA ARG A 252 42.48 -31.24 -22.13
C ARG A 252 41.64 -30.47 -23.19
N ILE A 253 41.39 -29.17 -22.96
CA ILE A 253 41.43 -28.01 -23.90
C ILE A 253 41.44 -28.39 -25.41
N GLY A 254 40.49 -27.96 -26.23
CA GLY A 254 40.20 -26.57 -26.61
C GLY A 254 40.70 -26.32 -28.03
N GLY A 255 39.81 -25.78 -28.88
CA GLY A 255 40.01 -25.44 -30.29
C GLY A 255 38.68 -25.00 -30.88
#